data_AF-A0A552E0Z0-F1
#
_entry.id   AF-A0A552E0Z0-F1
#
_cell.length_a   1.000
_cell.length_b   1.000
_cell.length_c   1.000
_cell.angle_alpha   90.00
_cell.angle_beta   90.00
_cell.angle_gamma   90.00
#
_symmetry.space_group_name_H-M   'P 1'
#
loop_
_entity.id
_entity.type
_entity.pdbx_description
1 polymer ?
#
loop_
_entity_poly.entity_id
_entity_poly.type
_entity_poly.pdbx_seq_one_letter_code
_entity_poly.pdbx_strand_id
1 'polypeptide(L)'
;MSLTHRGLIAVLGFCFLVGCGLPDKGQLPTATYSQPIPTLTPKTCDDSPRFLNPDEAQKPQETDLDRYFRLAYKEEAEGNFETAIAYYQKAADLATCDCDKQHALAGKQAAQEAHNLVDRYGVESKPTQYFWGRLQELTQSLPCVQIQQ
;
A
#
# COMPACT_ATOMS: atom_id res chain seq x y z
N MET A 1 -2.36 -3.28 54.70
CA MET A 1 -3.82 -3.39 54.54
C MET A 1 -4.47 -2.17 55.17
N SER A 2 -4.97 -1.24 54.37
CA SER A 2 -5.92 -0.21 54.82
C SER A 2 -6.71 0.27 53.62
N LEU A 3 -7.99 -0.12 53.57
CA LEU A 3 -8.98 0.31 52.61
C LEU A 3 -9.54 1.66 53.07
N THR A 4 -9.64 2.64 52.17
CA THR A 4 -10.62 3.72 52.29
C THR A 4 -11.32 3.95 50.95
N HIS A 5 -12.58 3.52 50.89
CA HIS A 5 -13.58 3.98 49.96
C HIS A 5 -13.90 5.47 50.20
N ARG A 6 -14.16 6.23 49.12
CA ARG A 6 -15.42 6.97 48.90
C ARG A 6 -15.28 7.94 47.72
N GLY A 7 -16.23 7.90 46.80
CA GLY A 7 -16.35 8.83 45.67
C GLY A 7 -17.46 8.42 44.70
N LEU A 8 -18.69 8.35 45.21
CA LEU A 8 -19.94 8.21 44.45
C LEU A 8 -20.48 9.61 44.11
N ILE A 9 -21.37 9.68 43.10
CA ILE A 9 -22.36 10.76 42.77
C ILE A 9 -21.87 11.70 41.65
N ALA A 10 -22.62 12.08 40.61
CA ALA A 10 -23.89 11.69 39.97
C ALA A 10 -24.01 12.60 38.71
N VAL A 11 -24.45 12.11 37.55
CA VAL A 11 -25.81 12.26 36.98
C VAL A 11 -26.11 13.63 36.33
N LEU A 12 -26.71 13.54 35.12
CA LEU A 12 -27.47 14.55 34.35
C LEU A 12 -26.65 15.76 33.88
N GLY A 13 -26.56 16.07 32.59
CA GLY A 13 -27.60 16.09 31.57
C GLY A 13 -27.67 17.53 31.03
N PHE A 14 -27.78 17.71 29.72
CA PHE A 14 -28.60 18.77 29.09
C PHE A 14 -28.49 18.65 27.56
N CYS A 15 -29.53 18.09 26.95
CA CYS A 15 -29.86 18.38 25.55
C CYS A 15 -30.28 19.85 25.47
N PHE A 16 -29.58 20.67 24.69
CA PHE A 16 -30.12 21.93 24.22
C PHE A 16 -30.59 21.77 22.77
N LEU A 17 -31.91 21.63 22.65
CA LEU A 17 -32.70 21.91 21.46
C LEU A 17 -32.94 23.42 21.39
N VAL A 18 -32.32 24.10 20.42
CA VAL A 18 -32.72 25.42 19.89
C VAL A 18 -32.19 25.45 18.46
N GLY A 19 -32.90 25.77 17.40
CA GLY A 19 -34.26 26.25 17.20
C GLY A 19 -34.38 26.49 15.69
N CYS A 20 -35.56 26.23 15.13
CA CYS A 20 -35.87 26.43 13.73
C CYS A 20 -35.72 27.90 13.31
N GLY A 21 -35.14 28.12 12.12
CA GLY A 21 -35.12 29.43 11.45
C GLY A 21 -34.88 29.27 9.95
N LEU A 22 -35.96 29.10 9.19
CA LEU A 22 -36.06 29.42 7.75
C LEU A 22 -36.38 30.92 7.64
N PRO A 23 -35.73 31.68 6.75
CA PRO A 23 -36.12 31.75 5.33
C PRO A 23 -34.86 31.74 4.42
N ASP A 24 -34.88 31.59 3.09
CA ASP A 24 -35.67 32.29 2.10
C ASP A 24 -35.46 31.62 0.71
N LYS A 25 -36.38 31.87 -0.21
CA LYS A 25 -36.40 31.33 -1.56
C LYS A 25 -35.32 31.96 -2.44
N GLY A 26 -34.13 31.37 -2.45
CA GLY A 26 -33.11 31.59 -3.48
C GLY A 26 -33.00 30.38 -4.39
N GLN A 27 -33.74 30.38 -5.48
CA GLN A 27 -33.71 29.33 -6.50
C GLN A 27 -32.36 29.37 -7.25
N LEU A 28 -31.39 28.60 -6.74
CA LEU A 28 -30.16 28.28 -7.46
C LEU A 28 -30.53 27.41 -8.67
N PRO A 29 -30.06 27.71 -9.88
CA PRO A 29 -30.25 26.82 -11.01
C PRO A 29 -29.52 25.51 -10.73
N THR A 30 -30.27 24.43 -10.55
CA THR A 30 -29.80 23.06 -10.67
C THR A 30 -29.34 22.86 -12.12
N ALA A 31 -28.09 23.24 -12.39
CA ALA A 31 -27.39 22.75 -13.56
C ALA A 31 -27.13 21.25 -13.32
N THR A 32 -28.13 20.43 -13.64
CA THR A 32 -27.96 18.99 -13.82
C THR A 32 -27.08 18.79 -15.04
N TYR A 33 -25.78 18.96 -14.84
CA TYR A 33 -24.78 18.42 -15.74
C TYR A 33 -24.67 16.94 -15.43
N SER A 34 -25.54 16.15 -16.06
CA SER A 34 -25.29 14.72 -16.25
C SER A 34 -24.15 14.59 -17.26
N GLN A 35 -22.91 14.90 -16.85
CA GLN A 35 -21.78 14.34 -17.57
C GLN A 35 -21.78 12.85 -17.23
N PRO A 36 -21.72 11.96 -18.24
CA PRO A 36 -21.31 10.59 -17.94
C PRO A 36 -19.98 10.71 -17.21
N ILE A 37 -19.94 10.24 -15.95
CA ILE A 37 -18.67 9.97 -15.29
C ILE A 37 -17.90 9.13 -16.32
N PRO A 38 -16.75 9.59 -16.83
CA PRO A 38 -15.96 8.73 -17.68
C PRO A 38 -15.69 7.49 -16.84
N THR A 39 -16.33 6.37 -17.21
CA THR A 39 -15.96 5.07 -16.72
C THR A 39 -14.53 4.91 -17.19
N LEU A 40 -13.58 5.27 -16.32
CA LEU A 40 -12.21 4.84 -16.42
C LEU A 40 -12.34 3.33 -16.39
N THR A 41 -12.39 2.72 -17.57
CA THR A 41 -12.16 1.30 -17.72
C THR A 41 -10.83 1.08 -17.01
N PRO A 42 -10.80 0.35 -15.88
CA PRO A 42 -9.55 0.06 -15.20
C PRO A 42 -8.65 -0.51 -16.27
N LYS A 43 -7.51 0.13 -16.52
CA LYS A 43 -6.57 -0.39 -17.49
C LYS A 43 -6.16 -1.74 -16.94
N THR A 44 -6.75 -2.78 -17.51
CA THR A 44 -6.47 -4.16 -17.13
C THR A 44 -4.98 -4.31 -17.29
N CYS A 45 -4.31 -4.78 -16.24
CA CYS A 45 -2.89 -5.08 -16.33
C CYS A 45 -2.66 -5.99 -17.53
N ASP A 46 -1.47 -5.90 -18.14
CA ASP A 46 -1.05 -6.96 -19.05
C ASP A 46 -1.30 -8.30 -18.35
N ASP A 47 -1.84 -9.29 -19.06
CA ASP A 47 -2.16 -10.63 -18.52
C ASP A 47 -0.90 -11.41 -18.06
N SER A 48 0.26 -10.74 -18.00
CA SER A 48 1.52 -11.27 -17.52
C SER A 48 1.47 -11.46 -15.99
N PRO A 49 1.80 -12.65 -15.48
CA PRO A 49 1.80 -12.89 -14.04
C PRO A 49 2.86 -12.03 -13.34
N ARG A 50 2.51 -11.42 -12.20
CA ARG A 50 3.48 -10.73 -11.33
C ARG A 50 3.82 -11.62 -10.15
N PHE A 51 4.98 -12.25 -10.24
CA PHE A 51 5.46 -13.08 -9.15
C PHE A 51 6.02 -12.20 -8.02
N LEU A 52 5.69 -12.57 -6.79
CA LEU A 52 6.25 -11.99 -5.58
C LEU A 52 7.75 -12.35 -5.46
N ASN A 53 8.12 -13.52 -6.00
CA ASN A 53 9.46 -14.10 -6.07
C ASN A 53 9.85 -14.45 -7.53
N PRO A 54 10.13 -13.45 -8.38
CA PRO A 54 10.50 -13.72 -9.77
C PRO A 54 11.85 -14.45 -9.88
N ASP A 55 12.02 -15.28 -10.93
CA ASP A 55 13.32 -15.88 -11.25
C ASP A 55 14.42 -14.81 -11.39
N GLU A 56 15.58 -15.01 -10.75
CA GLU A 56 16.71 -14.07 -10.81
C GLU A 56 17.33 -13.94 -12.20
N ALA A 57 17.20 -15.01 -13.01
CA ALA A 57 17.76 -15.09 -14.34
C ALA A 57 17.06 -14.12 -15.30
N GLN A 58 17.86 -13.37 -16.05
CA GLN A 58 17.36 -12.52 -17.12
C GLN A 58 16.62 -13.36 -18.17
N LYS A 59 15.43 -12.89 -18.59
CA LYS A 59 14.64 -13.54 -19.64
C LYS A 59 14.80 -12.76 -20.96
N PRO A 60 14.98 -13.43 -22.12
CA PRO A 60 15.16 -12.75 -23.41
C PRO A 60 14.02 -11.80 -23.83
N GLN A 61 12.83 -11.96 -23.24
CA GLN A 61 11.63 -11.18 -23.55
C GLN A 61 11.10 -10.44 -22.31
N GLU A 62 11.97 -10.13 -21.33
CA GLU A 62 11.53 -9.36 -20.15
C GLU A 62 11.18 -7.92 -20.53
N THR A 63 10.05 -7.42 -20.04
CA THR A 63 9.75 -5.98 -20.10
C THR A 63 10.66 -5.22 -19.14
N ASP A 64 10.79 -3.90 -19.31
CA ASP A 64 11.54 -3.09 -18.35
C ASP A 64 10.92 -3.15 -16.94
N LEU A 65 9.60 -3.27 -16.84
CA LEU A 65 8.90 -3.46 -15.57
C LEU A 65 9.29 -4.79 -14.91
N ASP A 66 9.26 -5.90 -15.67
CA ASP A 66 9.68 -7.22 -15.18
C ASP A 66 11.14 -7.22 -14.75
N ARG A 67 12.00 -6.56 -15.53
CA ARG A 67 13.42 -6.39 -15.19
C ARG A 67 13.58 -5.71 -13.84
N TYR A 68 12.86 -4.63 -13.57
CA TYR A 68 13.00 -3.92 -12.30
C TYR A 68 12.44 -4.69 -11.11
N PHE A 69 11.36 -5.46 -11.27
CA PHE A 69 10.93 -6.40 -10.23
C PHE A 69 11.99 -7.47 -9.95
N ARG A 70 12.57 -8.07 -11.00
CA ARG A 70 13.63 -9.07 -10.87
C ARG A 70 14.90 -8.52 -10.22
N LEU A 71 15.32 -7.32 -10.61
CA LEU A 71 16.48 -6.68 -10.01
C LEU A 71 16.21 -6.30 -8.54
N ALA A 72 15.01 -5.79 -8.21
CA ALA A 72 14.64 -5.51 -6.82
C ALA A 72 14.66 -6.76 -5.95
N TYR A 73 14.10 -7.87 -6.46
CA TYR A 73 14.16 -9.19 -5.82
C TYR A 73 15.60 -9.65 -5.58
N LYS A 74 16.47 -9.54 -6.59
CA LYS A 74 17.88 -9.92 -6.44
C LYS A 74 18.56 -9.11 -5.32
N GLU A 75 18.37 -7.80 -5.31
CA GLU A 75 19.02 -6.93 -4.32
C GLU A 75 18.50 -7.16 -2.90
N GLU A 76 17.20 -7.43 -2.70
CA GLU A 76 16.68 -7.74 -1.36
C GLU A 76 17.18 -9.09 -0.83
N ALA A 77 17.35 -10.08 -1.72
CA ALA A 77 17.92 -11.39 -1.38
C ALA A 77 19.39 -11.27 -0.96
N GLU A 78 20.11 -10.32 -1.54
CA GLU A 78 21.49 -9.94 -1.16
C GLU A 78 21.54 -9.00 0.05
N GLY A 79 20.40 -8.54 0.58
CA GLY A 79 20.33 -7.60 1.71
C GLY A 79 20.59 -6.13 1.34
N ASN A 80 20.75 -5.81 0.05
CA ASN A 80 20.99 -4.48 -0.48
C ASN A 80 19.69 -3.66 -0.60
N PHE A 81 19.05 -3.40 0.55
CA PHE A 81 17.73 -2.76 0.56
C PHE A 81 17.71 -1.36 -0.06
N GLU A 82 18.80 -0.58 0.02
CA GLU A 82 18.88 0.74 -0.61
C GLU A 82 18.71 0.64 -2.14
N THR A 83 19.41 -0.30 -2.77
CA THR A 83 19.29 -0.57 -4.22
C THR A 83 17.91 -1.12 -4.55
N ALA A 84 17.39 -2.06 -3.74
CA ALA A 84 16.05 -2.62 -3.93
C ALA A 84 14.95 -1.53 -3.92
N ILE A 85 15.03 -0.57 -2.99
CA ILE A 85 14.12 0.59 -2.92
C ILE A 85 14.13 1.38 -4.23
N ALA A 86 15.32 1.63 -4.80
CA ALA A 86 15.45 2.35 -6.05
C ALA A 86 14.84 1.59 -7.23
N TYR A 87 15.02 0.27 -7.29
CA TYR A 87 14.42 -0.56 -8.34
C TYR A 87 12.90 -0.66 -8.22
N TYR A 88 12.36 -0.82 -7.01
CA TYR A 88 10.91 -0.78 -6.80
C TYR A 88 10.31 0.57 -7.17
N GLN A 89 11.01 1.69 -6.91
CA GLN A 89 10.55 2.99 -7.38
C GLN A 89 10.45 3.05 -8.91
N LYS A 90 11.48 2.57 -9.62
CA LYS A 90 11.46 2.52 -11.10
C LYS A 90 10.33 1.63 -11.63
N ALA A 91 10.07 0.49 -10.98
CA ALA A 91 8.94 -0.36 -11.32
C ALA A 91 7.60 0.38 -11.13
N ALA A 92 7.43 1.10 -10.02
CA ALA A 92 6.23 1.89 -9.76
C ALA A 92 6.02 3.03 -10.77
N ASP A 93 7.11 3.62 -11.27
CA ASP A 93 7.07 4.69 -12.28
C ASP A 93 6.72 4.15 -13.68
N LEU A 94 7.12 2.91 -13.99
CA LEU A 94 6.81 2.23 -15.26
C LEU A 94 5.44 1.55 -15.27
N ALA A 95 4.89 1.26 -14.10
CA ALA A 95 3.63 0.55 -13.96
C ALA A 95 2.49 1.28 -14.70
N THR A 96 1.87 0.58 -15.65
CA THR A 96 0.79 1.17 -16.46
C THR A 96 -0.61 0.86 -15.92
N CYS A 97 -0.72 -0.06 -14.96
CA CYS A 97 -1.95 -0.39 -14.26
C CYS A 97 -1.78 -0.23 -12.74
N ASP A 98 -2.90 -0.09 -12.04
CA ASP A 98 -2.90 0.14 -10.59
C ASP A 98 -2.35 -1.05 -9.80
N CYS A 99 -2.59 -2.29 -10.24
CA CYS A 99 -2.12 -3.47 -9.52
C CYS A 99 -0.59 -3.59 -9.55
N ASP A 100 0.03 -3.42 -10.73
CA ASP A 100 1.50 -3.38 -10.87
C ASP A 100 2.12 -2.28 -10.01
N LYS A 101 1.48 -1.10 -10.01
CA LYS A 101 1.94 0.04 -9.22
C LYS A 101 1.85 -0.25 -7.72
N GLN A 102 0.74 -0.82 -7.26
CA GLN A 102 0.56 -1.20 -5.86
C GLN A 102 1.54 -2.29 -5.43
N HIS A 103 1.82 -3.28 -6.29
CA HIS A 103 2.83 -4.29 -6.02
C HIS A 103 4.24 -3.67 -5.88
N ALA A 104 4.62 -2.79 -6.80
CA ALA A 104 5.92 -2.11 -6.72
C ALA A 104 6.04 -1.22 -5.47
N LEU A 105 4.98 -0.49 -5.12
CA LEU A 105 4.96 0.33 -3.90
C LEU A 105 5.00 -0.52 -2.62
N ALA A 106 4.35 -1.67 -2.60
CA ALA A 106 4.45 -2.63 -1.50
C ALA A 106 5.88 -3.16 -1.32
N GLY A 107 6.54 -3.53 -2.42
CA GLY A 107 7.96 -3.92 -2.42
C GLY A 107 8.87 -2.82 -1.89
N LYS A 108 8.67 -1.58 -2.36
CA LYS A 108 9.41 -0.42 -1.86
C LYS A 108 9.22 -0.24 -0.34
N GLN A 109 7.99 -0.33 0.14
CA GLN A 109 7.67 -0.18 1.56
C GLN A 109 8.32 -1.29 2.40
N ALA A 110 8.19 -2.54 1.99
CA ALA A 110 8.81 -3.67 2.68
C ALA A 110 10.34 -3.51 2.75
N ALA A 111 10.98 -3.07 1.65
CA ALA A 111 12.42 -2.84 1.62
C ALA A 111 12.85 -1.69 2.55
N GLN A 112 12.06 -0.60 2.63
CA GLN A 112 12.31 0.49 3.57
C GLN A 112 12.20 0.03 5.03
N GLU A 113 11.15 -0.73 5.36
CA GLU A 113 10.97 -1.26 6.71
C GLU A 113 12.10 -2.24 7.08
N ALA A 114 12.53 -3.10 6.15
CA ALA A 114 13.67 -4.01 6.34
C ALA A 114 15.01 -3.29 6.50
N HIS A 115 15.29 -2.26 5.68
CA HIS A 115 16.48 -1.42 5.79
C HIS A 115 16.59 -0.78 7.18
N ASN A 116 15.48 -0.23 7.69
CA ASN A 116 15.44 0.37 9.02
C ASN A 116 15.73 -0.64 10.15
N LEU A 117 15.53 -1.95 9.91
CA LEU A 117 15.91 -3.00 10.87
C LEU A 117 17.41 -3.32 10.81
N VAL A 118 18.02 -3.28 9.62
CA VAL A 118 19.48 -3.40 9.46
C VAL A 118 20.16 -2.33 10.31
N ASP A 119 19.75 -1.08 10.15
CA ASP A 119 20.33 0.08 10.84
C ASP A 119 20.25 -0.03 12.37
N ARG A 120 19.22 -0.70 12.89
CA ARG A 120 18.98 -0.83 14.34
C ARG A 120 19.63 -2.06 14.97
N TYR A 121 19.73 -3.17 14.24
CA TYR A 121 20.06 -4.47 14.82
C TYR A 121 21.29 -5.16 14.21
N GLY A 122 21.79 -4.71 13.06
CA GLY A 122 23.08 -5.14 12.48
C GLY A 122 23.18 -6.60 12.06
N VAL A 123 22.06 -7.33 11.90
CA VAL A 123 22.07 -8.74 11.47
C VAL A 123 21.28 -8.88 10.17
N GLU A 124 21.95 -9.04 9.04
CA GLU A 124 21.36 -9.03 7.67
C GLU A 124 20.34 -10.14 7.41
N SER A 125 20.48 -11.32 8.03
CA SER A 125 19.57 -12.45 7.77
C SER A 125 18.14 -12.27 8.31
N LYS A 126 17.93 -11.36 9.28
CA LYS A 126 16.60 -11.07 9.84
C LYS A 126 15.80 -10.08 8.96
N PRO A 127 16.38 -8.99 8.46
CA PRO A 127 15.78 -8.07 7.49
C PRO A 127 15.23 -8.74 6.23
N THR A 128 15.94 -9.68 5.60
CA THR A 128 15.43 -10.36 4.40
C THR A 128 14.19 -11.19 4.74
N GLN A 129 14.20 -11.98 5.82
CA GLN A 129 13.01 -12.73 6.25
C GLN A 129 11.83 -11.80 6.59
N TYR A 130 12.12 -10.67 7.25
CA TYR A 130 11.12 -9.66 7.55
C TYR A 130 10.53 -9.06 6.28
N PHE A 131 11.38 -8.71 5.30
CA PHE A 131 10.98 -8.19 4.00
C PHE A 131 9.96 -9.12 3.34
N TRP A 132 10.26 -10.42 3.28
CA TRP A 132 9.39 -11.42 2.64
C TRP A 132 8.01 -11.53 3.29
N GLY A 133 7.97 -11.64 4.61
CA GLY A 133 6.70 -11.68 5.34
C GLY A 133 5.89 -10.40 5.15
N ARG A 134 6.58 -9.25 5.13
CA ARG A 134 5.94 -7.94 4.97
C ARG A 134 5.42 -7.72 3.56
N LEU A 135 6.17 -8.08 2.53
CA LEU A 135 5.75 -7.99 1.14
C LEU A 135 4.48 -8.83 0.92
N GLN A 136 4.48 -10.07 1.39
CA GLN A 136 3.32 -10.96 1.30
C GLN A 136 2.07 -10.37 1.97
N GLU A 137 2.22 -9.77 3.16
CA GLU A 137 1.10 -9.11 3.86
C GLU A 137 0.54 -7.92 3.05
N LEU A 138 1.43 -7.10 2.49
CA LEU A 138 1.05 -5.89 1.73
C LEU A 138 0.41 -6.22 0.39
N THR A 139 0.72 -7.37 -0.22
CA THR A 139 0.22 -7.75 -1.54
C THR A 139 -0.90 -8.80 -1.51
N GLN A 140 -1.31 -9.29 -0.34
CA GLN A 140 -2.28 -10.39 -0.22
C GLN A 140 -3.65 -10.13 -0.88
N SER A 141 -4.02 -8.85 -1.03
CA SER A 141 -5.27 -8.43 -1.66
C SER A 141 -5.13 -8.08 -3.14
N LEU A 142 -3.91 -8.12 -3.69
CA LEU A 142 -3.64 -7.73 -5.07
C LEU A 142 -3.89 -8.90 -6.02
N PRO A 143 -4.89 -8.83 -6.92
CA PRO A 143 -5.29 -9.96 -7.75
C PRO A 143 -4.25 -10.32 -8.83
N CYS A 144 -3.31 -9.43 -9.15
CA CYS A 144 -2.24 -9.68 -10.11
C CYS A 144 -1.02 -10.39 -9.51
N VAL A 145 -0.91 -10.43 -8.18
CA VAL A 145 0.28 -10.97 -7.50
C VAL A 145 0.11 -12.45 -7.25
N GLN A 146 1.10 -13.22 -7.68
CA GLN A 146 1.16 -14.67 -7.50
C GLN A 146 2.47 -15.04 -6.79
N ILE A 147 2.46 -16.14 -6.03
CA ILE A 147 3.68 -16.74 -5.49
C ILE A 147 4.06 -17.89 -6.42
N GLN A 148 5.28 -17.88 -6.93
CA GLN A 148 5.82 -18.99 -7.71
C GLN A 148 5.97 -20.20 -6.77
N GLN A 149 5.29 -21.30 -7.09
CA GLN A 149 5.35 -22.56 -6.34
C GLN A 149 6.61 -23.36 -6.65
#